data_AF-A0A2J8AF96-F1
#
_entry.id   AF-A0A2J8AF96-F1
#
_cell.length_a   1.000
_cell.length_b   1.000
_cell.length_c   1.000
_cell.angle_alpha   90.00
_cell.angle_beta   90.00
_cell.angle_gamma   90.00
#
_symmetry.space_group_name_H-M   'P 1'
#
loop_
_entity.id
_entity.type
_entity.pdbx_description
1 polymer ?
#
loop_
_entity_poly.entity_id
_entity_poly.type
_entity_poly.pdbx_seq_one_letter_code
_entity_poly.pdbx_strand_id
1 'polypeptide(L)'
;MLLAALAGAAVRMALALSGLGEQLAWRVEVSTAANSAIELREGLALQRLGASPYTGSSCRTPPLALWLYGSSTAALPGGTAVLLPHALLNVLLDVLAAALLHRLAVLLMAPPPPPPPPPAPTPPATPTKAAKAVKSPAKSPAKASAKASAKAVAPSRPPAAATSAAAWCYLLNPLTVMAAAAGTTSSLEGLAVVTALYGSVVRRPALAALGLAAATYMSLHNVVLLVYIRLLAHSLLLALAPPLALRLGGRRPAALFAIALLSIALLKPYPSVADLGLAASLLPLLAPREASEAAGMSGPSAGLLMPASLLLLAVLGPAMLRMWLSYESANSNFYYSVSLSYGVWQVLLGARLLAAVLRSDRAARGKGRPA
;
A
#
# COMPACT_ATOMS: atom_id res chain seq x y z
N MET A 1 -11.33 2.69 13.31
CA MET A 1 -11.70 2.99 11.91
C MET A 1 -12.47 4.28 11.78
N LEU A 2 -13.65 4.39 12.37
CA LEU A 2 -14.48 5.60 12.25
C LEU A 2 -13.71 6.88 12.61
N LEU A 3 -13.01 6.89 13.75
CA LEU A 3 -12.16 8.03 14.16
C LEU A 3 -11.06 8.36 13.15
N ALA A 4 -10.40 7.34 12.58
CA ALA A 4 -9.36 7.54 11.57
C ALA A 4 -9.95 8.15 10.29
N ALA A 5 -11.11 7.65 9.85
CA ALA A 5 -11.83 8.16 8.69
C ALA A 5 -12.27 9.63 8.89
N LEU A 6 -12.85 9.95 10.05
CA LEU A 6 -13.26 11.32 10.38
C LEU A 6 -12.07 12.27 10.45
N ALA A 7 -10.99 11.89 11.13
CA ALA A 7 -9.77 12.69 11.22
C ALA A 7 -9.10 12.89 9.85
N GLY A 8 -8.95 11.81 9.07
CA GLY A 8 -8.36 11.86 7.73
C GLY A 8 -9.17 12.67 6.73
N ALA A 9 -10.50 12.57 6.79
CA ALA A 9 -11.40 13.40 6.01
C ALA A 9 -11.30 14.87 6.43
N ALA A 10 -11.34 15.16 7.74
CA ALA A 10 -11.23 16.52 8.25
C ALA A 10 -9.92 17.21 7.81
N VAL A 11 -8.77 16.53 7.91
CA VAL A 11 -7.47 17.07 7.50
C VAL A 11 -7.43 17.36 5.99
N ARG A 12 -7.89 16.42 5.15
CA ARG A 12 -7.96 16.62 3.69
C ARG A 12 -8.90 17.76 3.31
N MET A 13 -10.07 17.83 3.94
CA MET A 13 -11.05 18.87 3.67
C MET A 13 -10.55 20.24 4.14
N ALA A 14 -9.90 20.32 5.31
CA ALA A 14 -9.28 21.56 5.79
C ALA A 14 -8.21 22.06 4.80
N LEU A 15 -7.38 21.16 4.26
CA LEU A 15 -6.35 21.51 3.28
C LEU A 15 -6.94 21.89 1.91
N ALA A 16 -8.03 21.24 1.49
CA ALA A 16 -8.74 21.60 0.26
C ALA A 16 -9.43 22.97 0.38
N LEU A 17 -10.04 23.27 1.54
CA LEU A 17 -10.75 24.51 1.81
C LEU A 17 -9.82 25.71 2.07
N SER A 18 -8.55 25.48 2.45
CA SER A 18 -7.58 26.56 2.66
C SER A 18 -7.03 27.18 1.37
N GLY A 19 -7.36 26.61 0.21
CA GLY A 19 -6.81 27.01 -1.10
C GLY A 19 -5.42 26.45 -1.39
N LEU A 20 -4.77 25.80 -0.41
CA LEU A 20 -3.46 25.16 -0.60
C LEU A 20 -3.52 24.00 -1.61
N GLY A 21 -4.67 23.34 -1.77
CA GLY A 21 -4.86 22.30 -2.79
C GLY A 21 -4.57 22.79 -4.22
N GLU A 22 -4.98 24.02 -4.56
CA GLU A 22 -4.71 24.59 -5.88
C GLU A 22 -3.20 24.84 -6.08
N GLN A 23 -2.52 25.38 -5.07
CA GLN A 23 -1.07 25.56 -5.10
C GLN A 23 -0.30 24.23 -5.19
N LEU A 24 -0.80 23.19 -4.52
CA LEU A 24 -0.22 21.84 -4.58
C LEU A 24 -0.43 21.18 -5.95
N ALA A 25 -1.51 21.49 -6.66
CA ALA A 25 -1.75 20.99 -8.02
C ALA A 25 -0.71 21.48 -9.04
N TRP A 26 -0.02 22.59 -8.75
CA TRP A 26 1.10 23.12 -9.53
C TRP A 26 2.47 22.57 -9.12
N ARG A 27 2.53 21.74 -8.07
CA ARG A 27 3.77 21.07 -7.65
C ARG A 27 3.91 19.76 -8.42
N VAL A 28 4.94 19.68 -9.26
CA VAL A 28 5.21 18.51 -10.10
C VAL A 28 5.48 17.25 -9.28
N GLU A 29 5.89 17.36 -8.02
CA GLU A 29 6.10 16.23 -7.11
C GLU A 29 4.76 15.63 -6.64
N VAL A 30 3.69 16.42 -6.64
CA VAL A 30 2.34 16.04 -6.19
C VAL A 30 1.46 15.68 -7.38
N SER A 31 1.42 16.57 -8.36
CA SER A 31 0.60 16.52 -9.57
C SER A 31 1.54 16.43 -10.77
N THR A 32 1.72 15.21 -11.25
CA THR A 32 2.57 14.84 -12.38
C THR A 32 1.74 14.69 -13.65
N ALA A 33 2.40 14.56 -14.80
CA ALA A 33 1.73 14.26 -16.07
C ALA A 33 0.91 12.95 -16.05
N ALA A 34 1.12 12.06 -15.07
CA ALA A 34 0.40 10.80 -14.93
C ALA A 34 -0.88 10.91 -14.06
N ASN A 35 -0.96 11.90 -13.17
CA ASN A 35 -2.08 12.04 -12.22
C ASN A 35 -2.66 13.47 -12.14
N SER A 36 -2.33 14.31 -13.12
CA SER A 36 -2.55 15.76 -13.09
C SER A 36 -4.02 16.16 -12.92
N ALA A 37 -4.28 16.94 -11.88
CA ALA A 37 -5.59 17.56 -11.64
C ALA A 37 -5.91 18.67 -12.64
N ILE A 38 -4.88 19.33 -13.17
CA ILE A 38 -5.00 20.43 -14.13
C ILE A 38 -5.41 19.88 -15.49
N GLU A 39 -4.70 18.84 -15.98
CA GLU A 39 -5.03 18.17 -17.25
C GLU A 39 -6.43 17.54 -17.21
N LEU A 40 -6.81 16.96 -16.07
CA LEU A 40 -8.16 16.45 -15.86
C LEU A 40 -9.22 17.55 -16.04
N ARG A 41 -9.02 18.73 -15.42
CA ARG A 41 -9.95 19.86 -15.51
C ARG A 41 -10.01 20.43 -16.93
N GLU A 42 -8.87 20.51 -17.62
CA GLU A 42 -8.81 20.94 -19.01
C GLU A 42 -9.54 19.95 -19.92
N GLY A 43 -9.32 18.65 -19.74
CA GLY A 43 -10.04 17.60 -20.46
C GLY A 43 -11.56 17.68 -20.27
N LEU A 44 -12.02 17.90 -19.03
CA LEU A 44 -13.44 18.11 -18.75
C LEU A 44 -13.99 19.39 -19.38
N ALA A 45 -13.19 20.47 -19.42
CA ALA A 45 -13.59 21.71 -20.08
C ALA A 45 -13.76 21.51 -21.60
N LEU A 46 -12.83 20.81 -22.25
CA LEU A 46 -12.93 20.45 -23.67
C LEU A 46 -14.19 19.61 -23.95
N GLN A 47 -14.47 18.61 -23.10
CA GLN A 47 -15.65 17.75 -23.23
C GLN A 47 -16.96 18.55 -23.21
N ARG A 48 -17.04 19.60 -22.36
CA ARG A 48 -18.21 20.48 -22.27
C ARG A 48 -18.38 21.37 -23.49
N LEU A 49 -17.29 21.69 -24.18
CA LEU A 49 -17.30 22.42 -25.44
C LEU A 49 -17.61 21.51 -26.65
N GLY A 50 -17.90 20.22 -26.42
CA GLY A 50 -18.13 19.24 -27.49
C GLY A 50 -16.84 18.83 -28.23
N ALA A 51 -15.67 19.26 -27.74
CA ALA A 51 -14.38 18.83 -28.25
C ALA A 51 -13.95 17.55 -27.55
N SER A 52 -13.26 16.67 -28.29
CA SER A 52 -12.67 15.49 -27.66
C SER A 52 -11.52 15.93 -26.73
N PRO A 53 -11.49 15.48 -25.47
CA PRO A 53 -10.35 15.72 -24.57
C PRO A 53 -9.02 15.21 -25.12
N TYR A 54 -9.07 14.27 -26.07
CA TYR A 54 -7.93 13.53 -26.62
C TYR A 54 -7.51 13.99 -28.02
N THR A 55 -8.13 15.04 -28.59
CA THR A 55 -7.71 15.58 -29.91
C THR A 55 -6.36 16.30 -29.88
N GLY A 56 -5.70 16.39 -28.72
CA GLY A 56 -4.36 16.94 -28.55
C GLY A 56 -3.63 16.31 -27.36
N SER A 57 -2.58 16.96 -26.86
CA SER A 57 -1.78 16.50 -25.71
C SER A 57 -2.22 17.07 -24.36
N SER A 58 -3.36 17.78 -24.32
CA SER A 58 -3.90 18.48 -23.13
C SER A 58 -4.40 17.55 -22.02
N CYS A 59 -4.92 16.36 -22.35
CA CYS A 59 -5.47 15.44 -21.36
C CYS A 59 -4.93 14.02 -21.57
N ARG A 60 -4.20 13.51 -20.58
CA ARG A 60 -3.72 12.12 -20.52
C ARG A 60 -4.53 11.26 -19.55
N THR A 61 -5.50 11.84 -18.86
CA THR A 61 -6.35 11.12 -17.92
C THR A 61 -7.16 10.04 -18.65
N PRO A 62 -7.14 8.78 -18.16
CA PRO A 62 -7.89 7.70 -18.79
C PRO A 62 -9.40 7.99 -18.83
N PRO A 63 -10.11 7.56 -19.89
CA PRO A 63 -11.55 7.84 -20.07
C PRO A 63 -12.42 7.50 -18.86
N LEU A 64 -12.17 6.39 -18.16
CA LEU A 64 -12.94 6.02 -16.97
C LEU A 64 -12.73 7.01 -15.81
N ALA A 65 -11.50 7.48 -15.60
CA ALA A 65 -11.22 8.50 -14.60
C ALA A 65 -11.86 9.83 -14.99
N LEU A 66 -11.71 10.24 -16.25
CA LEU A 66 -12.34 11.45 -16.76
C LEU A 66 -13.86 11.40 -16.57
N TRP A 67 -14.51 10.28 -16.90
CA TRP A 67 -15.93 10.06 -16.68
C TRP A 67 -16.32 10.12 -15.19
N LEU A 68 -15.56 9.48 -14.31
CA LEU A 68 -15.85 9.46 -12.87
C LEU A 68 -15.80 10.87 -12.26
N TYR A 69 -14.73 11.62 -12.53
CA TYR A 69 -14.56 12.99 -12.03
C TYR A 69 -15.52 13.97 -12.73
N GLY A 70 -15.75 13.80 -14.03
CA GLY A 70 -16.73 14.58 -14.78
C GLY A 70 -18.15 14.40 -14.28
N SER A 71 -18.56 13.16 -13.97
CA SER A 71 -19.88 12.86 -13.40
C SER A 71 -20.08 13.53 -12.04
N SER A 72 -19.02 13.61 -11.23
CA SER A 72 -19.07 14.30 -9.92
C SER A 72 -19.26 15.82 -10.04
N THR A 73 -19.01 16.40 -11.23
CA THR A 73 -19.00 17.86 -11.44
C THR A 73 -19.83 18.33 -12.63
N ALA A 74 -20.69 17.47 -13.18
CA ALA A 74 -21.45 17.74 -14.40
C ALA A 74 -22.32 18.99 -14.32
N ALA A 75 -22.89 19.28 -13.14
CA ALA A 75 -23.76 20.44 -12.91
C ALA A 75 -23.01 21.75 -12.62
N LEU A 76 -21.67 21.72 -12.53
CA LEU A 76 -20.87 22.86 -12.08
C LEU A 76 -20.26 23.62 -13.27
N PRO A 77 -20.14 24.97 -13.18
CA PRO A 77 -19.67 25.82 -14.29
C PRO A 77 -18.20 25.59 -14.70
N GLY A 78 -17.43 24.76 -13.97
CA GLY A 78 -16.03 24.45 -14.29
C GLY A 78 -15.06 25.25 -13.43
N GLY A 79 -13.81 25.36 -13.87
CA GLY A 79 -12.82 26.21 -13.18
C GLY A 79 -12.57 25.78 -11.73
N THR A 80 -12.59 26.74 -10.80
CA THR A 80 -12.34 26.50 -9.37
C THR A 80 -13.51 25.82 -8.66
N ALA A 81 -14.73 25.92 -9.20
CA ALA A 81 -15.92 25.29 -8.61
C ALA A 81 -15.84 23.75 -8.56
N VAL A 82 -14.97 23.17 -9.38
CA VAL A 82 -14.74 21.72 -9.52
C VAL A 82 -13.76 21.18 -8.46
N LEU A 83 -12.96 22.05 -7.83
CA LEU A 83 -11.90 21.65 -6.89
C LEU A 83 -12.45 20.95 -5.64
N LEU A 84 -13.48 21.52 -5.02
CA LEU A 84 -14.08 20.95 -3.81
C LEU A 84 -14.74 19.58 -4.05
N PRO A 85 -15.57 19.39 -5.10
CA PRO A 85 -16.07 18.06 -5.47
C PRO A 85 -14.97 17.03 -5.74
N HIS A 86 -13.90 17.40 -6.46
CA HIS A 86 -12.78 16.49 -6.72
C HIS A 86 -12.08 16.10 -5.40
N ALA A 87 -11.88 17.06 -4.49
CA ALA A 87 -11.33 16.77 -3.17
C ALA A 87 -12.25 15.84 -2.35
N LEU A 88 -13.57 16.06 -2.39
CA LEU A 88 -14.54 15.18 -1.72
C LEU A 88 -14.53 13.75 -2.29
N LEU A 89 -14.46 13.62 -3.61
CA LEU A 89 -14.33 12.32 -4.28
C LEU A 89 -13.03 11.62 -3.84
N ASN A 90 -11.90 12.35 -3.80
CA ASN A 90 -10.63 11.81 -3.33
C ASN A 90 -10.68 11.39 -1.85
N VAL A 91 -11.31 12.18 -0.99
CA VAL A 91 -11.54 11.82 0.41
C VAL A 91 -12.33 10.51 0.53
N LEU A 92 -13.39 10.36 -0.26
CA LEU A 92 -14.17 9.13 -0.28
C LEU A 92 -13.33 7.93 -0.72
N LEU A 93 -12.59 8.06 -1.83
CA LEU A 93 -11.71 7.02 -2.35
C LEU A 93 -10.62 6.62 -1.34
N ASP A 94 -10.00 7.59 -0.67
CA ASP A 94 -8.99 7.37 0.36
C ASP A 94 -9.57 6.70 1.60
N VAL A 95 -10.77 7.07 2.03
CA VAL A 95 -11.47 6.41 3.16
C VAL A 95 -11.79 4.96 2.82
N LEU A 96 -12.21 4.67 1.58
CA LEU A 96 -12.43 3.30 1.11
C LEU A 96 -11.12 2.50 1.08
N ALA A 97 -10.03 3.10 0.59
CA ALA A 97 -8.71 2.47 0.58
C ALA A 97 -8.23 2.17 2.01
N ALA A 98 -8.39 3.12 2.93
CA ALA A 98 -8.06 2.94 4.34
C ALA A 98 -8.90 1.85 5.02
N ALA A 99 -10.18 1.75 4.69
CA ALA A 99 -11.06 0.70 5.19
C ALA A 99 -10.61 -0.69 4.72
N LEU A 100 -10.16 -0.81 3.46
CA LEU A 100 -9.58 -2.05 2.93
C LEU A 100 -8.23 -2.37 3.61
N LEU A 101 -7.37 -1.38 3.82
CA LEU A 101 -6.10 -1.55 4.57
C LEU A 101 -6.35 -2.03 6.01
N HIS A 102 -7.40 -1.54 6.67
CA HIS A 102 -7.78 -2.04 7.98
C HIS A 102 -8.26 -3.49 7.94
N ARG A 103 -9.12 -3.84 6.99
CA ARG A 103 -9.58 -5.23 6.83
C ARG A 103 -8.41 -6.15 6.51
N LEU A 104 -7.49 -5.71 5.67
CA LEU A 104 -6.23 -6.39 5.39
C LEU A 104 -5.42 -6.61 6.68
N ALA A 105 -5.27 -5.58 7.52
CA ALA A 105 -4.59 -5.69 8.81
C ALA A 105 -5.22 -6.76 9.72
N VAL A 106 -6.55 -6.77 9.80
CA VAL A 106 -7.30 -7.77 10.59
C VAL A 106 -7.02 -9.19 10.08
N LEU A 107 -6.97 -9.39 8.76
CA LEU A 107 -6.69 -10.70 8.16
C LEU A 107 -5.25 -11.15 8.41
N LEU A 108 -4.29 -10.25 8.26
CA LEU A 108 -2.87 -10.57 8.42
C LEU A 108 -2.46 -10.78 9.90
N MET A 109 -3.18 -10.15 10.83
CA MET A 109 -2.94 -10.27 12.27
C MET A 109 -3.84 -11.32 12.95
N ALA A 110 -4.68 -12.04 12.20
CA ALA A 110 -5.55 -13.06 12.77
C ALA A 110 -4.73 -14.26 13.30
N PRO A 111 -5.06 -14.80 14.49
CA PRO A 111 -4.42 -16.00 15.00
C PRO A 111 -4.70 -17.22 14.09
N PRO A 112 -3.78 -18.21 14.04
CA PRO A 112 -3.99 -19.40 13.22
C PRO A 112 -5.25 -20.15 13.68
N PRO A 113 -5.98 -20.80 12.76
CA PRO A 113 -7.15 -21.62 13.12
C PRO A 113 -6.73 -22.75 14.08
N PRO A 114 -7.60 -23.14 15.03
CA PRO A 114 -7.31 -24.25 15.93
C PRO A 114 -7.08 -25.55 15.14
N PRO A 115 -6.23 -26.47 15.64
CA PRO A 115 -6.01 -27.76 14.99
C PRO A 115 -7.33 -28.53 14.88
N PRO A 116 -7.52 -29.32 13.80
CA PRO A 116 -8.69 -30.18 13.67
C PRO A 116 -8.78 -31.14 14.87
N PRO A 117 -10.00 -31.46 15.36
CA PRO A 117 -10.15 -32.42 16.43
C PRO A 117 -9.54 -33.77 16.00
N PRO A 118 -8.91 -34.52 16.93
CA PRO A 118 -8.37 -35.82 16.60
C PRO A 118 -9.47 -36.70 16.00
N PRO A 119 -9.15 -37.55 15.01
CA PRO A 119 -10.12 -38.48 14.45
C PRO A 119 -10.75 -39.28 15.59
N ALA A 120 -12.09 -39.38 15.57
CA ALA A 120 -12.82 -40.15 16.56
C ALA A 120 -12.19 -41.55 16.66
N PRO A 121 -11.96 -42.09 17.87
CA PRO A 121 -11.45 -43.44 18.02
C PRO A 121 -12.36 -44.36 17.21
N THR A 122 -11.78 -45.07 16.25
CA THR A 122 -12.50 -46.12 15.54
C THR A 122 -13.10 -47.04 16.59
N PRO A 123 -14.41 -47.34 16.51
CA PRO A 123 -15.02 -48.25 17.47
C PRO A 123 -14.20 -49.55 17.45
N PRO A 124 -13.81 -50.08 18.62
CA PRO A 124 -13.06 -51.33 18.66
C PRO A 124 -13.86 -52.37 17.87
N ALA A 125 -13.20 -53.00 16.90
CA ALA A 125 -13.76 -54.16 16.22
C ALA A 125 -14.28 -55.11 17.28
N THR A 126 -15.56 -55.46 17.17
CA THR A 126 -16.28 -56.36 18.07
C THR A 126 -15.39 -57.57 18.39
N PRO A 127 -14.94 -57.75 19.64
CA PRO A 127 -14.18 -58.94 19.99
C PRO A 127 -15.14 -60.12 19.97
N THR A 128 -14.93 -61.02 19.00
CA THR A 128 -15.52 -62.36 19.01
C THR A 128 -15.13 -63.04 20.33
N LYS A 129 -16.14 -63.43 21.11
CA LYS A 129 -16.00 -64.08 22.41
C LYS A 129 -15.04 -65.28 22.35
N ALA A 130 -13.95 -65.24 23.09
CA ALA A 130 -13.35 -66.41 23.72
C ALA A 130 -12.37 -66.04 24.85
N ALA A 131 -12.48 -66.80 25.95
CA ALA A 131 -11.48 -67.03 27.00
C ALA A 131 -11.29 -66.02 28.16
N LYS A 132 -11.87 -66.42 29.30
CA LYS A 132 -11.32 -66.56 30.66
C LYS A 132 -10.48 -65.44 31.32
N ALA A 133 -11.00 -65.06 32.49
CA ALA A 133 -10.47 -64.26 33.60
C ALA A 133 -8.98 -64.34 33.96
N VAL A 134 -8.39 -63.18 34.29
CA VAL A 134 -7.45 -62.97 35.41
C VAL A 134 -7.68 -61.56 36.00
N LYS A 135 -7.73 -61.45 37.34
CA LYS A 135 -7.82 -60.21 38.15
C LYS A 135 -6.43 -59.61 38.40
N SER A 136 -6.29 -58.28 38.31
CA SER A 136 -5.46 -57.47 39.24
C SER A 136 -5.84 -55.97 39.16
N PRO A 137 -5.71 -55.19 40.27
CA PRO A 137 -6.21 -53.81 40.34
C PRO A 137 -5.07 -52.80 40.11
N ALA A 138 -5.16 -51.99 39.06
CA ALA A 138 -4.30 -50.81 38.89
C ALA A 138 -5.16 -49.54 38.91
N LYS A 139 -4.89 -48.65 39.87
CA LYS A 139 -5.51 -47.32 40.01
C LYS A 139 -5.29 -46.52 38.71
N SER A 140 -6.39 -46.10 38.09
CA SER A 140 -6.41 -45.28 36.87
C SER A 140 -5.97 -43.82 37.13
N PRO A 141 -5.03 -43.26 36.33
CA PRO A 141 -4.66 -41.84 36.35
C PRO A 141 -5.60 -40.96 35.50
N ALA A 142 -6.77 -41.45 35.08
CA ALA A 142 -7.62 -40.78 34.08
C ALA A 142 -8.34 -39.52 34.57
N LYS A 143 -8.36 -39.21 35.87
CA LYS A 143 -9.05 -38.01 36.40
C LYS A 143 -8.17 -36.74 36.42
N ALA A 144 -6.87 -36.84 36.19
CA ALA A 144 -5.98 -35.68 36.15
C ALA A 144 -5.90 -35.00 34.77
N SER A 145 -6.06 -35.75 33.67
CA SER A 145 -5.96 -35.20 32.31
C SER A 145 -7.21 -34.44 31.86
N ALA A 146 -8.39 -34.75 32.41
CA ALA A 146 -9.64 -34.10 32.04
C ALA A 146 -9.74 -32.64 32.53
N LYS A 147 -9.01 -32.27 33.60
CA LYS A 147 -9.03 -30.91 34.17
C LYS A 147 -7.97 -29.98 33.55
N ALA A 148 -7.00 -30.51 32.80
CA ALA A 148 -5.97 -29.73 32.12
C ALA A 148 -6.41 -29.19 30.74
N SER A 149 -7.41 -29.80 30.11
CA SER A 149 -7.87 -29.41 28.77
C SER A 149 -8.92 -28.29 28.74
N ALA A 150 -9.43 -27.85 29.90
CA ALA A 150 -10.48 -26.83 29.99
C ALA A 150 -9.96 -25.38 30.04
N LYS A 151 -8.64 -25.16 29.91
CA LYS A 151 -8.04 -23.82 29.83
C LYS A 151 -7.43 -23.56 28.45
N ALA A 152 -8.15 -23.91 27.40
CA ALA A 152 -7.87 -23.40 26.06
C ALA A 152 -8.23 -21.91 26.06
N VAL A 153 -7.23 -21.06 26.29
CA VAL A 153 -7.32 -19.60 26.14
C VAL A 153 -7.86 -19.34 24.74
N ALA A 154 -9.08 -18.79 24.65
CA ALA A 154 -9.66 -18.36 23.40
C ALA A 154 -8.67 -17.46 22.65
N PRO A 155 -8.50 -17.60 21.32
CA PRO A 155 -7.57 -16.77 20.57
C PRO A 155 -7.92 -15.30 20.80
N SER A 156 -7.06 -14.58 21.52
CA SER A 156 -7.27 -13.17 21.81
C SER A 156 -7.29 -12.39 20.50
N ARG A 157 -8.42 -11.75 20.19
CA ARG A 157 -8.54 -10.87 19.03
C ARG A 157 -7.39 -9.85 19.05
N PRO A 158 -6.71 -9.59 17.92
CA PRO A 158 -5.62 -8.62 17.90
C PRO A 158 -6.13 -7.26 18.40
N PRO A 159 -5.31 -6.48 19.13
CA PRO A 159 -5.74 -5.22 19.71
C PRO A 159 -6.26 -4.28 18.62
N ALA A 160 -7.42 -3.67 18.87
CA ALA A 160 -8.09 -2.80 17.89
C ALA A 160 -7.18 -1.68 17.36
N ALA A 161 -6.31 -1.14 18.23
CA ALA A 161 -5.31 -0.14 17.87
C ALA A 161 -4.35 -0.64 16.77
N ALA A 162 -3.78 -1.85 16.91
CA ALA A 162 -2.83 -2.42 15.96
C ALA A 162 -3.46 -2.67 14.58
N THR A 163 -4.68 -3.21 14.56
CA THR A 163 -5.40 -3.42 13.29
C THR A 163 -5.78 -2.10 12.61
N SER A 164 -5.88 -1.00 13.37
CA SER A 164 -6.20 0.31 12.82
C SER A 164 -5.00 1.14 12.36
N ALA A 165 -3.79 0.73 12.72
CA ALA A 165 -2.57 1.50 12.51
C ALA A 165 -2.32 1.78 11.02
N ALA A 166 -2.50 0.80 10.12
CA ALA A 166 -2.31 1.00 8.68
C ALA A 166 -3.27 2.05 8.10
N ALA A 167 -4.53 2.06 8.55
CA ALA A 167 -5.50 3.05 8.11
C ALA A 167 -5.17 4.45 8.65
N TRP A 168 -4.75 4.56 9.91
CA TRP A 168 -4.26 5.82 10.48
C TRP A 168 -3.04 6.34 9.73
N CYS A 169 -2.06 5.47 9.47
CA CYS A 169 -0.87 5.82 8.72
C CYS A 169 -1.20 6.24 7.30
N TYR A 170 -2.15 5.61 6.61
CA TYR A 170 -2.60 6.06 5.29
C TYR A 170 -3.34 7.40 5.35
N LEU A 171 -4.36 7.51 6.20
CA LEU A 171 -5.23 8.69 6.25
C LEU A 171 -4.55 9.92 6.85
N LEU A 172 -3.51 9.79 7.65
CA LEU A 172 -2.75 10.93 8.15
C LEU A 172 -1.37 11.05 7.49
N ASN A 173 -1.09 10.30 6.42
CA ASN A 173 0.16 10.45 5.68
C ASN A 173 0.16 11.80 4.94
N PRO A 174 1.08 12.73 5.23
CA PRO A 174 1.13 14.03 4.58
C PRO A 174 1.22 13.92 3.05
N LEU A 175 1.92 12.91 2.53
CA LEU A 175 2.09 12.72 1.08
C LEU A 175 0.76 12.37 0.38
N THR A 176 -0.05 11.51 1.00
CA THR A 176 -1.37 11.14 0.47
C THR A 176 -2.39 12.27 0.66
N VAL A 177 -2.31 12.99 1.79
CA VAL A 177 -3.16 14.15 2.08
C VAL A 177 -2.90 15.26 1.06
N MET A 178 -1.63 15.55 0.75
CA MET A 178 -1.25 16.53 -0.27
C MET A 178 -1.81 16.16 -1.65
N ALA A 179 -1.64 14.89 -2.08
CA ALA A 179 -2.15 14.42 -3.37
C ALA A 179 -3.68 14.49 -3.45
N ALA A 180 -4.38 14.03 -2.41
CA ALA A 180 -5.84 14.09 -2.35
C ALA A 180 -6.36 15.53 -2.39
N ALA A 181 -5.76 16.43 -1.61
CA ALA A 181 -6.13 17.85 -1.56
C ALA A 181 -5.79 18.60 -2.84
N ALA A 182 -4.73 18.19 -3.55
CA ALA A 182 -4.39 18.71 -4.88
C ALA A 182 -5.39 18.27 -5.97
N GLY A 183 -6.33 17.36 -5.66
CA GLY A 183 -7.32 16.88 -6.60
C GLY A 183 -6.75 15.92 -7.65
N THR A 184 -5.60 15.30 -7.39
CA THR A 184 -4.96 14.36 -8.33
C THR A 184 -5.73 13.05 -8.39
N THR A 185 -5.51 12.27 -9.45
CA THR A 185 -6.14 10.95 -9.60
C THR A 185 -5.48 9.86 -8.75
N SER A 186 -4.46 10.18 -7.93
CA SER A 186 -3.70 9.22 -7.12
C SER A 186 -4.56 8.45 -6.11
N SER A 187 -5.62 9.06 -5.56
CA SER A 187 -6.54 8.37 -4.65
C SER A 187 -7.26 7.19 -5.34
N LEU A 188 -7.58 7.35 -6.62
CA LEU A 188 -8.22 6.31 -7.43
C LEU A 188 -7.24 5.17 -7.73
N GLU A 189 -6.01 5.50 -8.12
CA GLU A 189 -4.92 4.52 -8.30
C GLU A 189 -4.63 3.76 -7.00
N GLY A 190 -4.53 4.48 -5.88
CA GLY A 190 -4.30 3.91 -4.56
C GLY A 190 -5.40 2.91 -4.14
N LEU A 191 -6.68 3.26 -4.34
CA LEU A 191 -7.80 2.36 -4.07
C LEU A 191 -7.72 1.09 -4.93
N ALA A 192 -7.39 1.22 -6.22
CA ALA A 192 -7.25 0.09 -7.13
C ALA A 192 -6.11 -0.86 -6.68
N VAL A 193 -4.96 -0.31 -6.32
CA VAL A 193 -3.81 -1.06 -5.78
C VAL A 193 -4.16 -1.79 -4.48
N VAL A 194 -4.80 -1.09 -3.53
CA VAL A 194 -5.22 -1.69 -2.25
C VAL A 194 -6.27 -2.77 -2.48
N THR A 195 -7.15 -2.62 -3.47
CA THR A 195 -8.12 -3.64 -3.87
C THR A 195 -7.41 -4.89 -4.39
N ALA A 196 -6.40 -4.73 -5.26
CA ALA A 196 -5.59 -5.83 -5.77
C ALA A 196 -4.92 -6.61 -4.62
N LEU A 197 -4.32 -5.87 -3.69
CA LEU A 197 -3.70 -6.38 -2.47
C LEU A 197 -4.70 -7.16 -1.62
N TYR A 198 -5.84 -6.57 -1.28
CA TYR A 198 -6.88 -7.21 -0.49
C TYR A 198 -7.39 -8.49 -1.14
N GLY A 199 -7.66 -8.48 -2.45
CA GLY A 199 -8.09 -9.65 -3.21
C GLY A 199 -7.08 -10.79 -3.19
N SER A 200 -5.79 -10.46 -3.27
CA SER A 200 -4.71 -11.45 -3.23
C SER A 200 -4.64 -12.18 -1.88
N VAL A 201 -4.84 -11.45 -0.77
CA VAL A 201 -4.79 -12.01 0.59
C VAL A 201 -6.06 -12.81 0.91
N VAL A 202 -7.22 -12.34 0.46
CA VAL A 202 -8.50 -13.06 0.61
C VAL A 202 -8.60 -14.27 -0.34
N ARG A 203 -7.60 -14.50 -1.19
CA ARG A 203 -7.56 -15.59 -2.19
C ARG A 203 -8.74 -15.53 -3.17
N ARG A 204 -9.21 -14.33 -3.49
CA ARG A 204 -10.25 -14.08 -4.51
C ARG A 204 -9.59 -13.51 -5.77
N PRO A 205 -9.22 -14.35 -6.75
CA PRO A 205 -8.44 -13.92 -7.91
C PRO A 205 -9.19 -12.89 -8.76
N ALA A 206 -10.52 -12.97 -8.86
CA ALA A 206 -11.32 -11.98 -9.59
C ALA A 206 -11.21 -10.57 -9.00
N LEU A 207 -11.23 -10.45 -7.66
CA LEU A 207 -11.09 -9.16 -6.99
C LEU A 207 -9.65 -8.62 -7.10
N ALA A 208 -8.66 -9.51 -6.99
CA ALA A 208 -7.26 -9.17 -7.20
C ALA A 208 -7.01 -8.67 -8.64
N ALA A 209 -7.55 -9.38 -9.63
CA ALA A 209 -7.43 -9.07 -11.05
C ALA A 209 -8.17 -7.77 -11.39
N LEU A 210 -9.36 -7.53 -10.82
CA LEU A 210 -10.09 -6.28 -11.01
C LEU A 210 -9.29 -5.08 -10.47
N GLY A 211 -8.78 -5.18 -9.24
CA GLY A 211 -7.96 -4.12 -8.65
C GLY A 211 -6.69 -3.87 -9.45
N LEU A 212 -6.02 -4.95 -9.90
CA LEU A 212 -4.83 -4.85 -10.73
C LEU A 212 -5.16 -4.20 -12.08
N ALA A 213 -6.21 -4.64 -12.76
CA ALA A 213 -6.66 -4.08 -14.04
C ALA A 213 -7.06 -2.60 -13.92
N ALA A 214 -7.72 -2.22 -12.82
CA ALA A 214 -8.03 -0.82 -12.57
C ALA A 214 -6.75 0.01 -12.33
N ALA A 215 -5.79 -0.49 -11.55
CA ALA A 215 -4.51 0.17 -11.34
C ALA A 215 -3.72 0.27 -12.65
N THR A 216 -3.79 -0.78 -13.49
CA THR A 216 -3.11 -0.80 -14.78
C THR A 216 -3.71 0.14 -15.80
N TYR A 217 -5.02 0.32 -15.75
CA TYR A 217 -5.72 1.28 -16.57
C TYR A 217 -5.44 2.73 -16.14
N MET A 218 -5.37 3.00 -14.82
CA MET A 218 -5.15 4.35 -14.29
C MET A 218 -3.74 4.90 -14.58
N SER A 219 -2.75 4.01 -14.58
CA SER A 219 -1.41 4.34 -15.05
C SER A 219 -1.07 3.42 -16.22
N LEU A 220 -1.32 3.91 -17.44
CA LEU A 220 -1.17 3.23 -18.74
C LEU A 220 0.19 2.51 -18.92
N HIS A 221 1.21 2.90 -18.16
CA HIS A 221 2.51 2.22 -18.09
C HIS A 221 2.44 0.78 -17.59
N ASN A 222 1.34 0.37 -16.99
CA ASN A 222 1.13 -1.03 -16.71
C ASN A 222 0.71 -1.87 -17.96
N VAL A 223 0.42 -1.26 -19.13
CA VAL A 223 0.05 -1.97 -20.38
C VAL A 223 0.74 -1.45 -21.68
N VAL A 224 1.01 -0.15 -21.86
CA VAL A 224 1.76 0.39 -23.06
C VAL A 224 3.20 -0.12 -23.17
N LEU A 225 3.61 -0.77 -22.10
CA LEU A 225 4.67 -1.71 -21.97
C LEU A 225 4.67 -2.80 -23.10
N LEU A 226 3.60 -3.22 -23.79
CA LEU A 226 3.72 -4.40 -24.70
C LEU A 226 4.76 -4.30 -25.87
N VAL A 227 5.08 -3.09 -26.36
CA VAL A 227 6.10 -2.87 -27.41
C VAL A 227 7.47 -2.46 -26.82
N TYR A 228 7.51 -1.76 -25.69
CA TYR A 228 8.75 -1.32 -25.01
C TYR A 228 9.25 -2.32 -23.92
N ILE A 229 8.40 -3.21 -23.41
CA ILE A 229 8.70 -4.37 -22.52
C ILE A 229 9.73 -5.25 -23.18
N ARG A 230 9.60 -5.47 -24.48
CA ARG A 230 10.37 -6.51 -25.18
C ARG A 230 11.85 -6.16 -25.35
N LEU A 231 12.23 -4.88 -25.26
CA LEU A 231 13.57 -4.44 -25.65
C LEU A 231 14.45 -3.90 -24.54
N LEU A 232 13.94 -3.35 -23.41
CA LEU A 232 14.86 -2.83 -22.39
C LEU A 232 14.37 -2.77 -20.93
N ALA A 233 13.07 -2.61 -20.65
CA ALA A 233 12.61 -2.23 -19.30
C ALA A 233 12.22 -3.38 -18.35
N HIS A 234 12.35 -4.66 -18.74
CA HIS A 234 11.74 -5.79 -18.01
C HIS A 234 12.68 -6.86 -17.47
N SER A 235 14.01 -6.66 -17.49
CA SER A 235 14.91 -7.61 -16.82
C SER A 235 14.78 -7.56 -15.30
N LEU A 236 14.67 -6.37 -14.66
CA LEU A 236 14.71 -6.26 -13.20
C LEU A 236 13.39 -6.64 -12.50
N LEU A 237 12.22 -6.21 -12.98
CA LEU A 237 10.93 -6.59 -12.37
C LEU A 237 10.59 -8.06 -12.63
N LEU A 238 10.83 -8.63 -13.82
CA LEU A 238 10.68 -10.08 -14.04
C LEU A 238 11.81 -10.90 -13.42
N ALA A 239 13.01 -10.35 -13.20
CA ALA A 239 14.03 -11.07 -12.43
C ALA A 239 13.78 -11.00 -10.91
N LEU A 240 13.20 -9.91 -10.39
CA LEU A 240 12.99 -9.71 -8.96
C LEU A 240 11.62 -10.22 -8.48
N ALA A 241 10.55 -10.02 -9.25
CA ALA A 241 9.20 -10.35 -8.82
C ALA A 241 8.98 -11.86 -8.60
N PRO A 242 9.39 -12.77 -9.51
CA PRO A 242 9.27 -14.21 -9.27
C PRO A 242 10.03 -14.70 -8.03
N PRO A 243 11.34 -14.43 -7.83
CA PRO A 243 12.02 -14.90 -6.63
C PRO A 243 11.47 -14.24 -5.37
N LEU A 244 11.07 -12.96 -5.42
CA LEU A 244 10.48 -12.29 -4.27
C LEU A 244 9.08 -12.85 -3.93
N ALA A 245 8.26 -13.15 -4.93
CA ALA A 245 6.95 -13.78 -4.77
C ALA A 245 7.08 -15.21 -4.24
N LEU A 246 8.04 -15.99 -4.75
CA LEU A 246 8.34 -17.34 -4.24
C LEU A 246 8.85 -17.27 -2.79
N ARG A 247 9.67 -16.26 -2.46
CA ARG A 247 10.26 -16.11 -1.13
C ARG A 247 9.28 -15.57 -0.09
N LEU A 248 8.50 -14.55 -0.43
CA LEU A 248 7.68 -13.77 0.50
C LEU A 248 6.17 -13.94 0.30
N GLY A 249 5.69 -14.32 -0.88
CA GLY A 249 4.27 -14.23 -1.25
C GLY A 249 3.32 -15.02 -0.36
N GLY A 250 3.75 -16.18 0.14
CA GLY A 250 2.93 -16.96 1.08
C GLY A 250 3.08 -16.54 2.55
N ARG A 251 4.26 -16.07 2.96
CA ARG A 251 4.63 -15.90 4.37
C ARG A 251 4.57 -14.45 4.86
N ARG A 252 4.84 -13.50 3.96
CA ARG A 252 5.06 -12.08 4.25
C ARG A 252 4.42 -11.21 3.14
N PRO A 253 3.10 -11.30 2.89
CA PRO A 253 2.47 -10.57 1.79
C PRO A 253 2.65 -9.06 1.93
N ALA A 254 2.43 -8.45 3.10
CA ALA A 254 2.60 -7.01 3.29
C ALA A 254 4.01 -6.50 2.91
N ALA A 255 5.06 -7.27 3.23
CA ALA A 255 6.44 -6.92 2.86
C ALA A 255 6.66 -7.01 1.35
N LEU A 256 6.16 -8.08 0.71
CA LEU A 256 6.21 -8.23 -0.75
C LEU A 256 5.55 -7.03 -1.44
N PHE A 257 4.37 -6.63 -0.99
CA PHE A 257 3.63 -5.52 -1.57
C PHE A 257 4.32 -4.17 -1.34
N ALA A 258 4.83 -3.90 -0.14
CA ALA A 258 5.58 -2.67 0.11
C ALA A 258 6.83 -2.56 -0.80
N ILE A 259 7.59 -3.65 -0.97
CA ILE A 259 8.76 -3.69 -1.85
C ILE A 259 8.35 -3.55 -3.32
N ALA A 260 7.26 -4.21 -3.74
CA ALA A 260 6.73 -4.09 -5.10
C ALA A 260 6.29 -2.66 -5.41
N LEU A 261 5.60 -1.97 -4.50
CA LEU A 261 5.18 -0.58 -4.68
C LEU A 261 6.37 0.38 -4.77
N LEU A 262 7.39 0.20 -3.93
CA LEU A 262 8.63 0.99 -4.04
C LEU A 262 9.33 0.75 -5.38
N SER A 263 9.33 -0.51 -5.86
CA SER A 263 9.93 -0.86 -7.16
C SER A 263 9.15 -0.27 -8.34
N ILE A 264 7.82 -0.27 -8.28
CA ILE A 264 6.94 0.35 -9.29
C ILE A 264 7.16 1.86 -9.28
N ALA A 265 7.19 2.50 -8.11
CA ALA A 265 7.42 3.94 -7.99
C ALA A 265 8.76 4.36 -8.61
N LEU A 266 9.82 3.56 -8.43
CA LEU A 266 11.13 3.83 -9.03
C LEU A 266 11.11 3.77 -10.56
N LEU A 267 10.31 2.88 -11.14
CA LEU A 267 10.26 2.61 -12.59
C LEU A 267 9.15 3.38 -13.31
N LYS A 268 8.21 3.96 -12.56
CA LYS A 268 7.09 4.75 -13.08
C LYS A 268 7.64 6.05 -13.68
N PRO A 269 7.35 6.36 -14.95
CA PRO A 269 7.65 7.68 -15.48
C PRO A 269 6.75 8.69 -14.78
N TYR A 270 7.36 9.73 -14.20
CA TYR A 270 6.73 10.74 -13.37
C TYR A 270 6.12 10.17 -12.06
N PRO A 271 6.96 9.64 -11.14
CA PRO A 271 6.49 9.20 -9.84
C PRO A 271 5.99 10.38 -9.01
N SER A 272 4.92 10.14 -8.26
CA SER A 272 4.31 11.12 -7.37
C SER A 272 4.68 10.81 -5.91
N VAL A 273 4.59 11.81 -5.04
CA VAL A 273 4.73 11.60 -3.59
C VAL A 273 3.69 10.62 -3.03
N ALA A 274 2.53 10.48 -3.68
CA ALA A 274 1.49 9.55 -3.26
C ALA A 274 1.92 8.08 -3.37
N ASP A 275 2.81 7.74 -4.32
CA ASP A 275 3.32 6.38 -4.50
C ASP A 275 4.14 5.93 -3.28
N LEU A 276 5.02 6.81 -2.79
CA LEU A 276 5.74 6.60 -1.52
C LEU A 276 4.79 6.63 -0.32
N GLY A 277 3.79 7.51 -0.35
CA GLY A 277 2.79 7.61 0.70
C GLY A 277 1.99 6.32 0.91
N LEU A 278 1.59 5.68 -0.18
CA LEU A 278 0.91 4.39 -0.16
C LEU A 278 1.85 3.28 0.34
N ALA A 279 3.09 3.21 -0.14
CA ALA A 279 4.06 2.22 0.32
C ALA A 279 4.34 2.35 1.83
N ALA A 280 4.50 3.58 2.33
CA ALA A 280 4.72 3.87 3.75
C ALA A 280 3.53 3.45 4.63
N SER A 281 2.29 3.51 4.10
CA SER A 281 1.10 3.10 4.83
C SER A 281 1.01 1.60 5.14
N LEU A 282 1.80 0.77 4.44
CA LEU A 282 1.91 -0.67 4.69
C LEU A 282 2.89 -1.01 5.82
N LEU A 283 3.74 -0.06 6.27
CA LEU A 283 4.74 -0.29 7.31
C LEU A 283 4.15 -0.82 8.63
N PRO A 284 2.99 -0.37 9.13
CA PRO A 284 2.39 -0.92 10.36
C PRO A 284 1.92 -2.38 10.23
N LEU A 285 1.83 -2.91 9.01
CA LEU A 285 1.51 -4.31 8.75
C LEU A 285 2.76 -5.21 8.81
N LEU A 286 3.94 -4.61 8.89
CA LEU A 286 5.22 -5.30 9.07
C LEU A 286 5.54 -5.45 10.55
N ALA A 287 6.53 -6.29 10.89
CA ALA A 287 7.00 -6.32 12.27
C ALA A 287 7.58 -4.94 12.66
N PRO A 288 7.31 -4.40 13.88
CA PRO A 288 7.78 -3.07 14.26
C PRO A 288 9.30 -2.87 14.10
N ARG A 289 10.07 -3.93 14.37
CA ARG A 289 11.53 -3.96 14.16
C ARG A 289 11.92 -3.85 12.69
N GLU A 290 11.18 -4.50 11.79
CA GLU A 290 11.43 -4.44 10.35
C GLU A 290 11.16 -3.04 9.81
N ALA A 291 10.06 -2.42 10.24
CA ALA A 291 9.70 -1.05 9.87
C ALA A 291 10.71 -0.02 10.41
N SER A 292 11.11 -0.11 11.68
CA SER A 292 12.10 0.79 12.27
C SER A 292 13.47 0.66 11.62
N GLU A 293 13.87 -0.56 11.26
CA GLU A 293 15.16 -0.82 10.63
C GLU A 293 15.17 -0.35 9.17
N ALA A 294 14.09 -0.58 8.42
CA ALA A 294 13.91 -0.07 7.07
C ALA A 294 14.00 1.46 7.04
N ALA A 295 13.29 2.14 7.94
CA ALA A 295 13.28 3.60 8.09
C ALA A 295 14.62 4.18 8.58
N GLY A 296 15.61 3.33 8.87
CA GLY A 296 16.93 3.76 9.36
C GLY A 296 17.00 3.91 10.87
N MET A 297 15.86 3.98 11.58
CA MET A 297 15.73 4.39 12.99
C MET A 297 16.38 3.46 14.03
N SER A 298 16.94 2.31 13.66
CA SER A 298 17.43 1.30 14.60
C SER A 298 18.94 0.99 14.51
N GLY A 299 19.77 1.94 14.07
CA GLY A 299 21.24 1.79 14.04
C GLY A 299 22.01 3.06 14.42
N PRO A 300 23.25 2.94 14.93
CA PRO A 300 24.01 4.06 15.53
C PRO A 300 24.40 5.18 14.55
N SER A 301 24.48 4.91 13.25
CA SER A 301 24.78 5.89 12.19
C SER A 301 23.68 6.03 11.14
N ALA A 302 22.83 5.02 10.95
CA ALA A 302 21.73 5.03 9.97
C ALA A 302 20.43 5.68 10.48
N GLY A 303 20.30 5.86 11.82
CA GLY A 303 19.16 6.44 12.53
C GLY A 303 18.67 7.76 11.95
N LEU A 304 19.62 8.61 11.57
CA LEU A 304 19.37 9.97 11.13
C LEU A 304 19.47 10.13 9.60
N LEU A 305 20.27 9.29 8.92
CA LEU A 305 20.59 9.51 7.50
C LEU A 305 19.39 9.38 6.57
N MET A 306 18.59 8.32 6.69
CA MET A 306 17.41 8.12 5.83
C MET A 306 16.35 9.22 6.02
N PRO A 307 15.91 9.55 7.25
CA PRO A 307 14.96 10.65 7.45
C PRO A 307 15.55 12.02 7.12
N ALA A 308 16.82 12.29 7.44
CA ALA A 308 17.46 13.57 7.11
C ALA A 308 17.65 13.76 5.61
N SER A 309 18.03 12.71 4.87
CA SER A 309 18.12 12.78 3.41
C SER A 309 16.75 12.97 2.76
N LEU A 310 15.69 12.32 3.26
CA LEU A 310 14.34 12.58 2.77
C LEU A 310 13.91 14.03 3.03
N LEU A 311 14.20 14.56 4.22
CA LEU A 311 13.92 15.97 4.56
C LEU A 311 14.69 16.92 3.65
N LEU A 312 15.98 16.65 3.42
CA LEU A 312 16.81 17.43 2.50
C LEU A 312 16.22 17.41 1.09
N LEU A 313 15.86 16.23 0.57
CA LEU A 313 15.25 16.09 -0.76
C LEU A 313 13.89 16.80 -0.86
N ALA A 314 13.08 16.76 0.20
CA ALA A 314 11.78 17.45 0.25
C ALA A 314 11.91 18.98 0.24
N VAL A 315 13.03 19.52 0.73
CA VAL A 315 13.34 20.96 0.65
C VAL A 315 14.00 21.28 -0.69
N LEU A 316 14.95 20.46 -1.12
CA LEU A 316 15.80 20.72 -2.27
C LEU A 316 15.03 20.54 -3.59
N GLY A 317 14.10 19.59 -3.70
CA GLY A 317 13.28 19.37 -4.89
C GLY A 317 12.54 20.64 -5.34
N PRO A 318 11.66 21.20 -4.50
CA PRO A 318 10.93 22.42 -4.82
C PRO A 318 11.84 23.66 -4.98
N ALA A 319 13.00 23.68 -4.30
CA ALA A 319 13.96 24.77 -4.43
C ALA A 319 14.66 24.74 -5.80
N MET A 320 15.20 23.59 -6.20
CA MET A 320 15.88 23.42 -7.49
C MET A 320 14.92 23.60 -8.66
N LEU A 321 13.68 23.14 -8.54
CA LEU A 321 12.66 23.35 -9.56
C LEU A 321 12.36 24.84 -9.78
N ARG A 322 12.20 25.61 -8.70
CA ARG A 322 11.95 27.05 -8.78
C ARG A 322 13.15 27.83 -9.29
N MET A 323 14.36 27.44 -8.88
CA MET A 323 15.59 28.03 -9.41
C MET A 323 15.72 27.80 -10.92
N TRP A 324 15.24 26.67 -11.42
CA TRP A 324 15.25 26.36 -12.83
C TRP A 324 14.15 27.08 -13.63
N LEU A 325 12.89 26.96 -13.21
CA LEU A 325 11.75 27.44 -14.00
C LEU A 325 11.38 28.91 -13.73
N SER A 326 11.64 29.43 -12.54
CA SER A 326 11.15 30.75 -12.12
C SER A 326 12.25 31.79 -11.98
N TYR A 327 13.40 31.40 -11.42
CA TYR A 327 14.52 32.33 -11.20
C TYR A 327 15.61 32.23 -12.28
N GLU A 328 15.54 31.22 -13.15
CA GLU A 328 16.50 30.97 -14.23
C GLU A 328 17.97 30.92 -13.77
N SER A 329 18.21 30.69 -12.48
CA SER A 329 19.53 30.70 -11.84
C SER A 329 20.17 29.32 -11.74
N ALA A 330 19.40 28.27 -12.03
CA ALA A 330 19.87 26.89 -12.12
C ALA A 330 19.37 26.28 -13.44
N ASN A 331 20.12 25.34 -14.02
CA ASN A 331 19.64 24.59 -15.18
C ASN A 331 18.93 23.29 -14.74
N SER A 332 18.36 22.57 -15.72
CA SER A 332 17.63 21.32 -15.52
C SER A 332 18.45 20.23 -14.81
N ASN A 333 19.78 20.25 -14.91
CA ASN A 333 20.65 19.23 -14.31
C ASN A 333 20.59 19.23 -12.77
N PHE A 334 20.33 20.39 -12.15
CA PHE A 334 20.18 20.49 -10.70
C PHE A 334 18.93 19.75 -10.24
N TYR A 335 17.79 20.00 -10.90
CA TYR A 335 16.53 19.31 -10.59
C TYR A 335 16.60 17.81 -10.92
N TYR A 336 17.26 17.45 -12.02
CA TYR A 336 17.53 16.06 -12.38
C TYR A 336 18.37 15.34 -11.30
N SER A 337 19.43 15.98 -10.79
CA SER A 337 20.28 15.44 -9.72
C SER A 337 19.49 15.14 -8.43
N VAL A 338 18.54 16.02 -8.07
CA VAL A 338 17.65 15.78 -6.92
C VAL A 338 16.73 14.60 -7.16
N SER A 339 16.14 14.50 -8.36
CA SER A 339 15.27 13.39 -8.73
C SER A 339 16.01 12.05 -8.73
N LEU A 340 17.25 12.03 -9.23
CA LEU A 340 18.14 10.86 -9.18
C LEU A 340 18.47 10.47 -7.73
N SER A 341 18.78 11.45 -6.88
CA SER A 341 19.05 11.24 -5.46
C SER A 341 17.84 10.66 -4.71
N TYR A 342 16.62 11.10 -5.07
CA TYR A 342 15.38 10.50 -4.58
C TYR A 342 15.20 9.05 -5.04
N GLY A 343 15.53 8.74 -6.29
CA GLY A 343 15.56 7.36 -6.79
C GLY A 343 16.55 6.47 -6.00
N VAL A 344 17.76 6.96 -5.75
CA VAL A 344 18.75 6.25 -4.91
C VAL A 344 18.21 6.04 -3.49
N TRP A 345 17.61 7.06 -2.90
CA TRP A 345 16.99 6.95 -1.58
C TRP A 345 15.89 5.87 -1.54
N GLN A 346 15.03 5.79 -2.56
CA GLN A 346 14.00 4.75 -2.67
C GLN A 346 14.60 3.34 -2.81
N VAL A 347 15.66 3.17 -3.61
CA VAL A 347 16.38 1.89 -3.75
C VAL A 347 16.94 1.44 -2.40
N LEU A 348 17.59 2.36 -1.66
CA LEU A 348 18.12 2.08 -0.33
C LEU A 348 17.00 1.69 0.64
N LEU A 349 15.87 2.40 0.64
CA LEU A 349 14.71 2.07 1.46
C LEU A 349 14.20 0.64 1.16
N GLY A 350 14.00 0.31 -0.11
CA GLY A 350 13.53 -1.02 -0.54
C GLY A 350 14.52 -2.13 -0.17
N ALA A 351 15.81 -1.92 -0.39
CA ALA A 351 16.87 -2.88 -0.05
C ALA A 351 16.96 -3.12 1.47
N ARG A 352 16.88 -2.05 2.27
CA ARG A 352 16.88 -2.14 3.74
C ARG A 352 15.67 -2.87 4.27
N LEU A 353 14.49 -2.59 3.72
CA LEU A 353 13.25 -3.29 4.06
C LEU A 353 13.37 -4.79 3.77
N LEU A 354 13.82 -5.16 2.57
CA LEU A 354 14.05 -6.57 2.21
C LEU A 354 15.04 -7.23 3.17
N ALA A 355 16.16 -6.57 3.46
CA ALA A 355 17.18 -7.09 4.36
C ALA A 355 16.63 -7.30 5.79
N ALA A 356 15.81 -6.37 6.29
CA ALA A 356 15.20 -6.46 7.61
C ALA A 356 14.24 -7.64 7.71
N VAL A 357 13.38 -7.83 6.71
CA VAL A 357 12.46 -8.98 6.62
C VAL A 357 13.24 -10.30 6.58
N LEU A 358 14.29 -10.38 5.75
CA LEU A 358 15.13 -11.57 5.65
C LEU A 358 15.95 -11.85 6.93
N ARG A 359 16.36 -10.83 7.68
CA ARG A 359 16.99 -10.98 9.00
C ARG A 359 16.00 -11.50 10.03
N SER A 360 14.79 -10.94 10.08
CA SER A 360 13.75 -11.40 11.00
C SER A 360 13.39 -12.87 10.75
N ASP A 361 13.27 -13.28 9.48
CA ASP A 361 13.02 -14.67 9.11
C ASP A 361 14.15 -15.61 9.54
N ARG A 362 15.42 -15.18 9.41
CA ARG A 362 16.59 -15.96 9.88
C ARG A 362 16.59 -16.09 11.40
N ALA A 363 16.31 -15.01 12.12
CA ALA A 363 16.24 -15.02 13.59
C ALA A 363 15.12 -15.95 14.10
N ALA A 364 13.98 -15.98 13.43
CA ALA A 364 12.88 -16.89 13.75
C ALA A 364 13.26 -18.36 13.56
N ARG A 365 14.02 -18.70 12.51
CA ARG A 365 14.51 -20.08 12.28
C ARG A 365 15.54 -20.52 13.31
N GLY A 366 16.42 -19.61 13.75
CA GLY A 366 17.46 -19.91 14.74
C GLY A 366 16.92 -20.25 16.13
N LYS A 367 15.72 -19.77 16.49
CA LYS A 367 15.06 -20.06 17.77
C LYS A 367 14.30 -21.40 17.81
N GLY A 368 14.13 -22.07 16.67
CA GLY A 368 13.31 -23.29 16.53
C GLY A 368 14.09 -24.61 16.51
N ARG A 369 15.41 -24.62 16.70
CA ARG A 369 16.19 -25.85 16.89
C ARG A 369 16.26 -26.18 18.39
N PRO A 370 15.61 -27.24 18.90
CA PRO A 370 16.03 -27.81 20.17
C PRO A 370 17.48 -28.31 20.01
N ALA A 371 18.31 -27.99 21.02
CA ALA A 371 19.69 -28.44 21.12
C ALA A 371 19.77 -29.96 21.35
#